data_AF-A0AAV5VRY6-F1
#
_entry.id   AF-A0AAV5VRY6-F1
#
_cell.length_a   1.000
_cell.length_b   1.000
_cell.length_c   1.000
_cell.angle_alpha   90.00
_cell.angle_beta   90.00
_cell.angle_gamma   90.00
#
_symmetry.space_group_name_H-M   'P 1'
#
loop_
_entity.id
_entity.type
_entity.pdbx_description
1 polymer ?
#
loop_
_entity_poly.entity_id
_entity_poly.type
_entity_poly.pdbx_seq_one_letter_code
_entity_poly.pdbx_strand_id
1 'polypeptide(L)'
;ESLPYCVNIINNHSPPIVDFPLPDSIHSMEEGKMYKEVVAIRLASSSPAATFRLQNQSDSEWDWLSLSPSGVLSSLRPFDYNKRSSILVRVAVCSLDSLECLPLSFTIQVIDVNDHCPVFDTNPLEASINENETVFPHAIVSIPSARDNDFSPSNRLNCYSIDSPHFFFHPPSSLNIHTNTSFDREITPVIMFKVTAFDCEAKCKSVTGEKNSTLTVTLKINNVNDNLPRFSSRVKHLTIVGGSSVPAGTQMATLSAFDADNEALFYSIKGSIRTDKTAIKQSDAPFFINSSTAHLISRSPLSSPSYSFTIQVNDTANHHDQ
;
A
#
# COMPACT_ATOMS: atom_id res chain seq x y z
N GLU A 1 48.69 77.01 -50.40
CA GLU A 1 48.82 76.02 -49.32
C GLU A 1 47.43 75.44 -49.06
N SER A 2 47.26 74.12 -49.23
CA SER A 2 45.98 73.45 -48.97
C SER A 2 45.86 73.17 -47.48
N LEU A 3 44.90 73.80 -46.82
CA LEU A 3 44.59 73.49 -45.42
C LEU A 3 44.00 72.07 -45.34
N PRO A 4 44.49 71.19 -44.44
CA PRO A 4 43.93 69.87 -44.27
C PRO A 4 42.53 69.97 -43.64
N TYR A 5 41.56 69.28 -44.22
CA TYR A 5 40.26 69.06 -43.59
C TYR A 5 40.41 68.01 -42.50
N CYS A 6 40.16 68.38 -41.24
CA CYS A 6 39.94 67.41 -40.17
C CYS A 6 38.49 66.93 -40.24
N VAL A 7 38.29 65.67 -40.61
CA VAL A 7 37.01 64.98 -40.45
C VAL A 7 36.99 64.40 -39.02
N ASN A 8 36.22 65.02 -38.13
CA ASN A 8 35.91 64.43 -36.84
C ASN A 8 34.75 63.44 -37.02
N ILE A 9 35.06 62.14 -36.98
CA ILE A 9 34.04 61.10 -36.86
C ILE A 9 33.65 61.05 -35.38
N ILE A 10 32.54 61.68 -35.03
CA ILE A 10 31.93 61.54 -33.71
C ILE A 10 31.10 60.26 -33.77
N ASN A 11 31.54 59.19 -33.11
CA ASN A 11 30.73 57.99 -32.93
C ASN A 11 29.57 58.35 -31.98
N ASN A 12 28.41 58.71 -32.56
CA ASN A 12 27.21 59.09 -31.81
C ASN A 12 26.28 57.89 -31.56
N HIS A 13 26.81 56.66 -31.67
CA HIS A 13 26.01 55.45 -31.50
C HIS A 13 25.93 55.07 -30.02
N SER A 14 24.76 55.25 -29.43
CA SER A 14 24.44 54.70 -28.10
C SER A 14 24.38 53.17 -28.14
N PRO A 15 24.82 52.47 -27.09
CA PRO A 15 24.64 51.02 -27.01
C PRO A 15 23.14 50.66 -27.00
N PRO A 16 22.77 49.45 -27.46
CA PRO A 16 21.39 48.98 -27.37
C PRO A 16 20.88 48.99 -25.92
N ILE A 17 19.62 49.38 -25.72
CA ILE A 17 18.97 49.37 -24.41
C ILE A 17 17.96 48.22 -24.40
N VAL A 18 18.15 47.27 -23.47
CA VAL A 18 17.26 46.12 -23.29
C VAL A 18 16.26 46.44 -22.17
N ASP A 19 14.97 46.38 -22.47
CA ASP A 19 13.89 46.52 -21.50
C ASP A 19 13.58 45.20 -20.78
N PHE A 20 13.73 44.07 -21.50
CA PHE A 20 13.47 42.73 -20.97
C PHE A 20 14.28 41.67 -21.74
N PRO A 21 14.74 40.58 -21.10
CA PRO A 21 14.74 40.35 -19.66
C PRO A 21 15.69 41.32 -18.93
N LEU A 22 15.48 41.48 -17.62
CA LEU A 22 16.40 42.24 -16.79
C LEU A 22 17.71 41.44 -16.62
N PRO A 23 18.87 42.10 -16.48
CA PRO A 23 20.11 41.42 -16.14
C PRO A 23 19.94 40.55 -14.88
N ASP A 24 20.41 39.30 -14.99
CA ASP A 24 20.39 38.27 -13.96
C ASP A 24 18.99 37.86 -13.45
N SER A 25 17.93 38.15 -14.22
CA SER A 25 16.59 37.66 -13.91
C SER A 25 16.47 36.14 -14.04
N ILE A 26 15.47 35.57 -13.36
CA ILE A 26 15.17 34.13 -13.40
C ILE A 26 13.83 33.92 -14.11
N HIS A 27 13.81 32.96 -15.02
CA HIS A 27 12.62 32.57 -15.78
C HIS A 27 12.41 31.08 -15.61
N SER A 28 11.22 30.67 -15.17
CA SER A 28 10.93 29.28 -14.88
C SER A 28 10.17 28.60 -16.01
N MET A 29 10.57 27.38 -16.36
CA MET A 29 9.96 26.53 -17.39
C MET A 29 9.63 25.17 -16.76
N GLU A 30 8.44 24.64 -17.04
CA GLU A 30 8.08 23.29 -16.60
C GLU A 30 8.83 22.26 -17.46
N GLU A 31 9.24 21.16 -16.85
CA GLU A 31 9.82 20.05 -17.59
C GLU A 31 8.82 19.38 -18.56
N GLY A 32 9.33 18.55 -19.46
CA GLY A 32 8.54 17.80 -20.43
C GLY A 32 7.90 18.66 -21.52
N LYS A 33 8.05 19.99 -21.47
CA LYS A 33 7.45 20.93 -22.41
C LYS A 33 8.47 21.58 -23.35
N MET A 34 8.03 21.78 -24.59
CA MET A 34 8.68 22.68 -25.55
C MET A 34 7.95 24.02 -25.59
N TYR A 35 8.73 25.09 -25.62
CA TYR A 35 8.30 26.48 -25.64
C TYR A 35 8.72 27.14 -26.95
N LYS A 36 7.73 27.67 -27.68
CA LYS A 36 7.99 28.52 -28.86
C LYS A 36 8.65 29.84 -28.49
N GLU A 37 8.40 30.29 -27.26
CA GLU A 37 8.99 31.48 -26.66
C GLU A 37 9.29 31.15 -25.20
N VAL A 38 10.57 30.93 -24.90
CA VAL A 38 11.13 30.79 -23.55
C VAL A 38 11.31 32.19 -22.96
N VAL A 39 12.01 33.06 -23.69
CA VAL A 39 12.22 34.48 -23.36
C VAL A 39 12.32 35.27 -24.67
N ALA A 40 11.60 36.38 -24.78
CA ALA A 40 11.77 37.33 -25.88
C ALA A 40 12.55 38.55 -25.42
N ILE A 41 13.72 38.80 -26.01
CA ILE A 41 14.54 39.97 -25.74
C ILE A 41 13.88 41.18 -26.41
N ARG A 42 13.52 42.17 -25.60
CA ARG A 42 12.82 43.39 -26.04
C ARG A 42 13.72 44.58 -25.80
N LEU A 43 13.92 45.36 -26.85
CA LEU A 43 14.67 46.61 -26.80
C LEU A 43 13.74 47.78 -26.44
N ALA A 44 14.28 48.80 -25.79
CA ALA A 44 13.58 50.06 -25.56
C ALA A 44 13.18 50.70 -26.90
N SER A 45 12.07 51.44 -26.93
CA SER A 45 11.61 52.14 -28.13
C SER A 45 12.61 53.17 -28.67
N SER A 46 13.49 53.67 -27.82
CA SER A 46 14.60 54.57 -28.16
C SER A 46 15.91 53.85 -28.52
N SER A 47 15.95 52.52 -28.43
CA SER A 47 17.15 51.73 -28.73
C SER A 47 17.40 51.66 -30.24
N PRO A 48 18.67 51.68 -30.69
CA PRO A 48 19.00 51.33 -32.07
C PRO A 48 18.62 49.88 -32.38
N ALA A 49 18.45 49.58 -33.67
CA ALA A 49 18.23 48.21 -34.13
C ALA A 49 19.44 47.34 -33.78
N ALA A 50 19.19 46.14 -33.27
CA ALA A 50 20.23 45.25 -32.78
C ALA A 50 20.09 43.82 -33.33
N THR A 51 21.18 43.10 -33.29
CA THR A 51 21.26 41.66 -33.51
C THR A 51 21.55 40.96 -32.19
N PHE A 52 21.08 39.72 -32.08
CA PHE A 52 21.19 38.93 -30.86
C PHE A 52 22.04 37.69 -31.13
N ARG A 53 22.99 37.42 -30.25
CA ARG A 53 23.88 36.25 -30.39
C ARG A 53 24.06 35.55 -29.05
N LEU A 54 23.80 34.25 -29.00
CA LEU A 54 24.15 33.44 -27.83
C LEU A 54 25.68 33.38 -27.67
N GLN A 55 26.15 33.65 -26.45
CA GLN A 55 27.56 33.58 -26.09
C GLN A 55 27.90 32.22 -25.46
N ASN A 56 29.16 31.80 -25.58
CA ASN A 56 29.68 30.52 -25.07
C ASN A 56 28.97 29.27 -25.62
N GLN A 57 28.82 29.19 -26.95
CA GLN A 57 28.34 28.00 -27.66
C GLN A 57 29.34 26.83 -27.69
N SER A 58 30.18 26.66 -26.65
CA SER A 58 31.30 25.72 -26.67
C SER A 58 30.97 24.32 -26.16
N ASP A 59 29.70 23.95 -25.99
CA ASP A 59 29.31 22.61 -25.59
C ASP A 59 28.01 22.19 -26.28
N SER A 60 27.84 20.87 -26.47
CA SER A 60 26.57 20.17 -26.80
C SER A 60 25.38 20.56 -25.89
N GLU A 61 25.63 21.39 -24.89
CA GLU A 61 24.70 22.03 -23.98
C GLU A 61 23.75 23.06 -24.60
N TRP A 62 23.93 23.48 -25.86
CA TRP A 62 23.05 24.46 -26.53
C TRP A 62 22.19 23.91 -27.67
N ASP A 63 22.32 22.63 -28.02
CA ASP A 63 21.61 21.99 -29.15
C ASP A 63 20.08 21.92 -28.99
N TRP A 64 19.57 22.42 -27.87
CA TRP A 64 18.17 22.36 -27.49
C TRP A 64 17.54 23.75 -27.28
N LEU A 65 18.30 24.86 -27.45
CA LEU A 65 17.78 26.23 -27.48
C LEU A 65 18.12 26.91 -28.81
N SER A 66 17.23 27.77 -29.29
CA SER A 66 17.43 28.56 -30.51
C SER A 66 17.05 30.01 -30.27
N LEU A 67 17.91 30.94 -30.67
CA LEU A 67 17.64 32.37 -30.63
C LEU A 67 17.32 32.86 -32.03
N SER A 68 16.10 33.36 -32.25
CA SER A 68 15.70 33.91 -33.54
C SER A 68 16.37 35.28 -33.79
N PRO A 69 16.46 35.73 -35.06
CA PRO A 69 16.90 37.09 -35.39
C PRO A 69 16.02 38.19 -34.76
N SER A 70 14.77 37.86 -34.41
CA SER A 70 13.85 38.77 -33.72
C SER A 70 14.01 38.81 -32.20
N GLY A 71 15.06 38.16 -31.66
CA GLY A 71 15.34 38.14 -30.22
C GLY A 71 14.51 37.15 -29.41
N VAL A 72 13.78 36.24 -30.06
CA VAL A 72 12.97 35.22 -29.37
C VAL A 72 13.81 33.96 -29.14
N LEU A 73 14.06 33.64 -27.88
CA LEU A 73 14.64 32.38 -27.47
C LEU A 73 13.54 31.32 -27.40
N SER A 74 13.72 30.20 -28.10
CA SER A 74 12.80 29.06 -28.13
C SER A 74 13.53 27.77 -27.77
N SER A 75 12.77 26.75 -27.35
CA SER A 75 13.32 25.41 -27.10
C SER A 75 13.13 24.52 -28.32
N LEU A 76 14.19 23.83 -28.73
CA LEU A 76 14.18 22.82 -29.79
C LEU A 76 13.86 21.42 -29.27
N ARG A 77 13.98 21.21 -27.95
CA ARG A 77 13.64 19.95 -27.26
C ARG A 77 12.93 20.27 -25.93
N PRO A 78 12.16 19.32 -25.37
CA PRO A 78 11.57 19.49 -24.06
C PRO A 78 12.63 19.75 -22.98
N PHE A 79 12.33 20.62 -22.02
CA PHE A 79 13.15 20.77 -20.82
C PHE A 79 13.13 19.46 -20.01
N ASP A 80 14.28 19.07 -19.45
CA ASP A 80 14.45 17.85 -18.67
C ASP A 80 15.16 18.21 -17.37
N TYR A 81 14.41 18.19 -16.27
CA TYR A 81 14.90 18.61 -14.96
C TYR A 81 16.14 17.82 -14.54
N ASN A 82 16.22 16.54 -14.91
CA ASN A 82 17.30 15.62 -14.53
C ASN A 82 18.60 15.91 -15.22
N LYS A 83 18.50 16.27 -16.49
CA LYS A 83 19.67 16.66 -17.26
C LYS A 83 20.17 18.02 -16.80
N ARG A 84 19.25 18.96 -16.60
CA ARG A 84 19.61 20.33 -16.22
C ARG A 84 18.45 21.08 -15.57
N SER A 85 18.58 21.34 -14.27
CA SER A 85 17.59 22.09 -13.49
C SER A 85 17.78 23.62 -13.54
N SER A 86 18.94 24.10 -13.99
CA SER A 86 19.23 25.54 -14.13
C SER A 86 20.25 25.81 -15.25
N ILE A 87 19.97 26.83 -16.06
CA ILE A 87 20.80 27.26 -17.20
C ILE A 87 21.03 28.76 -17.13
N LEU A 88 22.29 29.18 -17.09
CA LEU A 88 22.67 30.58 -17.27
C LEU A 88 22.78 30.90 -18.76
N VAL A 89 21.85 31.69 -19.29
CA VAL A 89 21.87 32.18 -20.66
C VAL A 89 22.66 33.46 -20.74
N ARG A 90 23.63 33.51 -21.67
CA ARG A 90 24.41 34.72 -21.98
C ARG A 90 24.17 35.11 -23.44
N VAL A 91 23.76 36.35 -23.65
CA VAL A 91 23.43 36.91 -24.96
C VAL A 91 24.24 38.19 -25.17
N ALA A 92 24.82 38.33 -26.35
CA ALA A 92 25.34 39.59 -26.85
C ALA A 92 24.24 40.30 -27.64
N VAL A 93 23.90 41.53 -27.24
CA VAL A 93 22.98 42.40 -27.97
C VAL A 93 23.82 43.46 -28.68
N CYS A 94 24.03 43.30 -29.98
CA CYS A 94 24.96 44.10 -30.78
C CYS A 94 24.19 45.09 -31.67
N SER A 95 24.54 46.36 -31.61
CA SER A 95 23.96 47.37 -32.51
C SER A 95 24.26 47.01 -33.97
N LEU A 96 23.34 47.31 -34.89
CA LEU A 96 23.61 47.22 -36.33
C LEU A 96 24.52 48.35 -36.82
N ASP A 97 24.48 49.50 -36.13
CA ASP A 97 25.17 50.72 -36.55
C ASP A 97 26.49 50.93 -35.81
N SER A 98 26.81 50.10 -34.81
CA SER A 98 28.06 50.17 -34.05
C SER A 98 28.67 48.79 -33.76
N LEU A 99 29.97 48.77 -33.50
CA LEU A 99 30.69 47.54 -33.11
C LEU A 99 30.49 47.20 -31.62
N GLU A 100 29.61 47.91 -30.91
CA GLU A 100 29.39 47.72 -29.48
C GLU A 100 28.27 46.70 -29.23
N CYS A 101 28.56 45.73 -28.36
CA CYS A 101 27.62 44.74 -27.90
C CYS A 101 27.41 44.88 -26.39
N LEU A 102 26.15 44.93 -25.95
CA LEU A 102 25.79 44.83 -24.55
C LEU A 102 25.73 43.34 -24.15
N PRO A 103 26.48 42.91 -23.12
CA PRO A 103 26.29 41.58 -22.54
C PRO A 103 25.01 41.55 -21.69
N LEU A 104 24.18 40.54 -21.92
CA LEU A 104 22.98 40.25 -21.15
C LEU A 104 23.06 38.82 -20.63
N SER A 105 22.83 38.64 -19.33
CA SER A 105 22.65 37.33 -18.72
C SER A 105 21.31 37.20 -18.04
N PHE A 106 20.72 36.01 -18.08
CA PHE A 106 19.54 35.64 -17.30
C PHE A 106 19.54 34.12 -17.12
N THR A 107 18.83 33.63 -16.10
CA THR A 107 18.78 32.21 -15.75
C THR A 107 17.45 31.61 -16.17
N ILE A 108 17.48 30.45 -16.82
CA ILE A 108 16.31 29.60 -17.00
C ILE A 108 16.35 28.52 -15.92
N GLN A 109 15.31 28.45 -15.10
CA GLN A 109 15.14 27.40 -14.11
C GLN A 109 14.11 26.38 -14.62
N VAL A 110 14.43 25.10 -14.55
CA VAL A 110 13.47 24.04 -14.88
C VAL A 110 12.76 23.65 -13.58
N ILE A 111 11.42 23.62 -13.63
CA ILE A 111 10.56 23.18 -12.54
C ILE A 111 10.19 21.73 -12.80
N ASP A 112 10.51 20.87 -11.82
CA ASP A 112 10.04 19.50 -11.71
C ASP A 112 8.52 19.48 -11.56
N VAL A 113 7.83 18.78 -12.46
CA VAL A 113 6.38 18.62 -12.42
C VAL A 113 6.08 17.35 -11.65
N ASN A 114 5.12 17.39 -10.73
CA ASN A 114 4.64 16.18 -10.06
C ASN A 114 3.85 15.32 -11.05
N ASP A 115 4.52 14.41 -11.76
CA ASP A 115 3.93 13.55 -12.79
C ASP A 115 4.14 12.04 -12.52
N HIS A 116 4.91 11.67 -11.49
CA HIS A 116 5.11 10.29 -11.05
C HIS A 116 4.33 9.94 -9.77
N CYS A 117 3.01 9.76 -9.87
CA CYS A 117 2.20 9.47 -8.67
C CYS A 117 2.65 8.20 -7.92
N PRO A 118 2.39 8.12 -6.60
CA PRO A 118 2.79 6.97 -5.79
C PRO A 118 2.21 5.63 -6.27
N VAL A 119 3.09 4.63 -6.37
CA VAL A 119 2.76 3.26 -6.79
C VAL A 119 3.31 2.23 -5.78
N PHE A 120 2.49 1.26 -5.37
CA PHE A 120 3.00 0.10 -4.63
C PHE A 120 3.69 -0.89 -5.56
N ASP A 121 4.90 -1.33 -5.20
CA ASP A 121 5.66 -2.34 -5.97
C ASP A 121 5.07 -3.75 -5.85
N THR A 122 4.29 -4.02 -4.79
CA THR A 122 3.72 -5.33 -4.48
C THR A 122 2.23 -5.21 -4.19
N ASN A 123 1.41 -6.08 -4.79
CA ASN A 123 -0.01 -6.24 -4.52
C ASN A 123 -0.46 -7.63 -5.03
N PRO A 124 -1.16 -8.47 -4.24
CA PRO A 124 -1.68 -8.25 -2.88
C PRO A 124 -0.66 -8.53 -1.76
N LEU A 125 -1.03 -8.21 -0.52
CA LEU A 125 -0.28 -8.55 0.69
C LEU A 125 -1.11 -9.48 1.59
N GLU A 126 -0.48 -10.52 2.14
CA GLU A 126 -1.11 -11.42 3.12
C GLU A 126 -0.53 -11.20 4.52
N ALA A 127 -1.38 -11.30 5.53
CA ALA A 127 -1.02 -11.25 6.95
C ALA A 127 -1.88 -12.25 7.75
N SER A 128 -1.48 -12.53 8.99
CA SER A 128 -2.27 -13.37 9.90
C SER A 128 -2.20 -12.89 11.34
N ILE A 129 -3.27 -13.11 12.10
CA ILE A 129 -3.38 -12.83 13.53
C ILE A 129 -4.15 -13.97 14.19
N ASN A 130 -3.88 -14.30 15.45
CA ASN A 130 -4.72 -15.26 16.16
C ASN A 130 -6.06 -14.63 16.53
N GLU A 131 -7.11 -15.43 16.58
CA GLU A 131 -8.38 -14.96 17.14
C GLU A 131 -8.27 -14.62 18.62
N ASN A 132 -9.21 -13.80 19.08
CA ASN A 132 -9.28 -13.25 20.43
C ASN A 132 -8.02 -12.51 20.91
N GLU A 133 -7.07 -12.26 20.01
CA GLU A 133 -5.83 -11.58 20.31
C GLU A 133 -5.99 -10.06 20.17
N THR A 134 -5.79 -9.34 21.28
CA THR A 134 -5.66 -7.88 21.25
C THR A 134 -4.19 -7.52 21.11
N VAL A 135 -3.73 -7.29 19.88
CA VAL A 135 -2.29 -7.12 19.60
C VAL A 135 -1.73 -5.75 19.93
N PHE A 136 -2.54 -4.70 20.05
CA PHE A 136 -2.03 -3.35 20.36
C PHE A 136 -1.25 -3.36 21.69
N PRO A 137 0.03 -2.91 21.71
CA PRO A 137 0.69 -2.00 20.76
C PRO A 137 1.51 -2.65 19.63
N HIS A 138 1.48 -3.97 19.45
CA HIS A 138 2.17 -4.66 18.35
C HIS A 138 1.45 -4.46 17.01
N ALA A 139 2.23 -4.39 15.94
CA ALA A 139 1.73 -4.25 14.57
C ALA A 139 1.30 -5.61 14.03
N ILE A 140 0.19 -5.64 13.31
CA ILE A 140 -0.30 -6.83 12.58
C ILE A 140 0.56 -7.05 11.33
N VAL A 141 0.81 -5.98 10.60
CA VAL A 141 1.52 -6.01 9.32
C VAL A 141 2.15 -4.65 9.04
N SER A 142 3.34 -4.65 8.45
CA SER A 142 3.99 -3.47 7.90
C SER A 142 3.72 -3.38 6.41
N ILE A 143 3.18 -2.25 5.98
CA ILE A 143 2.89 -1.96 4.58
C ILE A 143 4.17 -1.41 3.91
N PRO A 144 4.54 -1.89 2.71
CA PRO A 144 5.64 -1.28 1.96
C PRO A 144 5.29 0.16 1.58
N SER A 145 6.27 1.07 1.63
CA SER A 145 6.07 2.42 1.11
C SER A 145 5.76 2.35 -0.38
N ALA A 146 4.75 3.11 -0.81
CA ALA A 146 4.57 3.40 -2.22
C ALA A 146 5.78 4.20 -2.72
N ARG A 147 6.20 3.89 -3.94
CA ARG A 147 7.29 4.53 -4.65
C ARG A 147 6.74 5.66 -5.50
N ASP A 148 7.36 6.83 -5.35
CA ASP A 148 7.13 8.01 -6.18
C ASP A 148 8.49 8.39 -6.78
N ASN A 149 8.53 8.55 -8.11
CA ASN A 149 9.75 8.74 -8.87
C ASN A 149 10.01 10.20 -9.28
N ASP A 150 9.22 11.16 -8.78
CA ASP A 150 9.50 12.57 -9.01
C ASP A 150 10.84 12.96 -8.38
N PHE A 151 11.52 13.95 -8.96
CA PHE A 151 12.88 14.28 -8.54
C PHE A 151 12.88 15.16 -7.31
N SER A 152 11.94 16.11 -7.23
CA SER A 152 11.79 16.98 -6.08
C SER A 152 11.23 16.21 -4.88
N PRO A 153 11.84 16.35 -3.68
CA PRO A 153 11.27 15.80 -2.45
C PRO A 153 9.85 16.28 -2.14
N SER A 154 9.47 17.48 -2.60
CA SER A 154 8.11 18.01 -2.42
C SER A 154 7.06 17.24 -3.22
N ASN A 155 7.46 16.68 -4.36
CA ASN A 155 6.56 15.95 -5.24
C ASN A 155 6.42 14.47 -4.81
N ARG A 156 7.41 13.92 -4.09
CA ARG A 156 7.40 12.55 -3.56
C ARG A 156 6.67 12.37 -2.21
N LEU A 157 5.87 13.33 -1.77
CA LEU A 157 5.26 13.28 -0.44
C LEU A 157 4.00 12.40 -0.46
N ASN A 158 4.16 11.14 -0.04
CA ASN A 158 3.10 10.13 -0.07
C ASN A 158 2.28 10.10 1.22
N CYS A 159 0.97 10.08 1.05
CA CYS A 159 -0.04 9.90 2.09
C CYS A 159 -0.76 8.56 1.91
N TYR A 160 -1.29 8.02 3.00
CA TYR A 160 -1.90 6.69 3.03
C TYR A 160 -3.24 6.72 3.75
N SER A 161 -4.20 5.96 3.25
CA SER A 161 -5.50 5.74 3.89
C SER A 161 -5.86 4.25 3.89
N ILE A 162 -6.65 3.84 4.87
CA ILE A 162 -7.16 2.47 5.00
C ILE A 162 -8.68 2.51 4.85
N ASP A 163 -9.26 1.61 4.05
CA ASP A 163 -10.71 1.53 3.83
C ASP A 163 -11.46 0.68 4.87
N SER A 164 -11.02 0.70 6.13
CA SER A 164 -11.60 -0.10 7.21
C SER A 164 -11.65 0.69 8.51
N PRO A 165 -12.74 0.56 9.30
CA PRO A 165 -12.84 1.18 10.62
C PRO A 165 -12.06 0.41 11.71
N HIS A 166 -11.64 -0.83 11.43
CA HIS A 166 -10.98 -1.70 12.42
C HIS A 166 -9.46 -1.55 12.45
N PHE A 167 -8.89 -0.89 11.43
CA PHE A 167 -7.45 -0.83 11.21
C PHE A 167 -6.98 0.62 11.15
N PHE A 168 -5.79 0.87 11.69
CA PHE A 168 -5.20 2.21 11.70
C PHE A 168 -3.67 2.13 11.70
N PHE A 169 -3.02 3.22 11.25
CA PHE A 169 -1.58 3.39 11.33
C PHE A 169 -1.18 3.92 12.72
N HIS A 170 -0.17 3.31 13.36
CA HIS A 170 0.32 3.79 14.66
C HIS A 170 1.85 3.65 14.85
N PRO A 171 2.59 4.77 15.00
CA PRO A 171 2.13 6.15 14.81
C PRO A 171 1.60 6.40 13.38
N PRO A 172 0.83 7.49 13.12
CA PRO A 172 0.22 7.74 11.81
C PRO A 172 1.22 7.80 10.63
N SER A 173 2.49 8.12 10.91
CA SER A 173 3.57 8.13 9.93
C SER A 173 4.23 6.75 9.72
N SER A 174 4.00 5.80 10.61
CA SER A 174 4.46 4.43 10.42
C SER A 174 3.47 3.71 9.52
N LEU A 175 3.97 3.03 8.49
CA LEU A 175 3.16 2.17 7.64
C LEU A 175 2.81 0.84 8.34
N ASN A 176 2.87 0.80 9.67
CA ASN A 176 2.50 -0.33 10.49
C ASN A 176 1.01 -0.25 10.79
N ILE A 177 0.29 -1.31 10.46
CA ILE A 177 -1.14 -1.43 10.72
C ILE A 177 -1.36 -2.11 12.06
N HIS A 178 -2.24 -1.50 12.85
CA HIS A 178 -2.70 -1.99 14.14
C HIS A 178 -4.21 -2.15 14.15
N THR A 179 -4.73 -2.86 15.15
CA THR A 179 -6.14 -2.94 15.46
C THR A 179 -6.36 -2.89 16.97
N ASN A 180 -7.52 -2.38 17.39
CA ASN A 180 -8.03 -2.47 18.76
C ASN A 180 -9.20 -3.47 18.87
N THR A 181 -9.53 -4.14 17.75
CA THR A 181 -10.64 -5.09 17.65
C THR A 181 -10.07 -6.50 17.80
N SER A 182 -10.68 -7.31 18.66
CA SER A 182 -10.44 -8.76 18.66
C SER A 182 -11.33 -9.41 17.60
N PHE A 183 -10.80 -10.37 16.88
CA PHE A 183 -11.54 -11.12 15.86
C PHE A 183 -11.83 -12.53 16.34
N ASP A 184 -12.95 -13.09 15.92
CA ASP A 184 -13.41 -14.45 16.18
C ASP A 184 -13.43 -15.16 14.82
N ARG A 185 -12.69 -16.26 14.70
CA ARG A 185 -12.50 -16.96 13.43
C ARG A 185 -13.78 -17.65 12.99
N GLU A 186 -14.56 -18.20 13.92
CA GLU A 186 -15.82 -18.90 13.66
C GLU A 186 -16.87 -17.94 13.06
N ILE A 187 -16.73 -16.64 13.32
CA ILE A 187 -17.55 -15.58 12.70
C ILE A 187 -16.91 -15.08 11.40
N THR A 188 -15.65 -14.66 11.44
CA THR A 188 -14.96 -14.02 10.30
C THR A 188 -13.54 -14.56 10.13
N PRO A 189 -13.34 -15.64 9.36
CA PRO A 189 -12.04 -16.30 9.24
C PRO A 189 -11.03 -15.52 8.38
N VAL A 190 -11.52 -14.63 7.50
CA VAL A 190 -10.69 -13.81 6.61
C VAL A 190 -11.27 -12.41 6.51
N ILE A 191 -10.41 -11.41 6.67
CA ILE A 191 -10.76 -9.99 6.52
C ILE A 191 -9.94 -9.41 5.37
N MET A 192 -10.61 -8.72 4.44
CA MET A 192 -9.96 -8.02 3.34
C MET A 192 -10.19 -6.51 3.47
N PHE A 193 -9.11 -5.76 3.38
CA PHE A 193 -9.15 -4.29 3.35
C PHE A 193 -8.08 -3.78 2.38
N LYS A 194 -8.17 -2.51 2.02
CA LYS A 194 -7.30 -1.83 1.07
C LYS A 194 -6.58 -0.67 1.75
N VAL A 195 -5.33 -0.52 1.36
CA VAL A 195 -4.51 0.64 1.68
C VAL A 195 -4.30 1.42 0.39
N THR A 196 -4.66 2.70 0.39
CA THR A 196 -4.48 3.58 -0.77
C THR A 196 -3.33 4.53 -0.50
N ALA A 197 -2.34 4.55 -1.39
CA ALA A 197 -1.30 5.57 -1.43
C ALA A 197 -1.68 6.67 -2.43
N PHE A 198 -1.47 7.92 -2.06
CA PHE A 198 -1.78 9.09 -2.89
C PHE A 198 -0.82 10.24 -2.57
N ASP A 199 -0.62 11.13 -3.53
CA ASP A 199 0.11 12.38 -3.30
C ASP A 199 -0.60 13.22 -2.24
N CYS A 200 0.10 13.59 -1.17
CA CYS A 200 -0.49 14.34 -0.04
C CYS A 200 -1.09 15.69 -0.47
N GLU A 201 -0.54 16.34 -1.51
CA GLU A 201 -1.08 17.60 -2.02
C GLU A 201 -2.21 17.41 -3.04
N ALA A 202 -2.49 16.17 -3.45
CA ALA A 202 -3.46 15.81 -4.48
C ALA A 202 -3.27 16.57 -5.82
N LYS A 203 -2.02 16.93 -6.14
CA LYS A 203 -1.62 17.68 -7.33
C LYS A 203 -0.98 16.81 -8.40
N CYS A 204 -0.66 15.55 -8.11
CA CYS A 204 -0.04 14.68 -9.09
C CYS A 204 -0.81 14.61 -10.42
N LYS A 205 -0.06 14.78 -11.52
CA LYS A 205 -0.53 14.84 -12.90
C LYS A 205 -0.10 13.59 -13.67
N SER A 206 -0.53 12.43 -13.18
CA SER A 206 -0.26 11.14 -13.84
C SER A 206 -0.53 11.18 -15.34
N VAL A 207 0.45 10.75 -16.11
CA VAL A 207 0.34 10.59 -17.57
C VAL A 207 -0.61 9.45 -17.93
N THR A 208 -0.77 8.44 -17.06
CA THR A 208 -1.69 7.31 -17.26
C THR A 208 -3.12 7.61 -16.77
N GLY A 209 -3.31 8.69 -16.01
CA GLY A 209 -4.57 9.07 -15.38
C GLY A 209 -4.79 8.48 -13.98
N GLU A 210 -4.02 7.47 -13.59
CA GLU A 210 -4.05 6.90 -12.24
C GLU A 210 -3.29 7.81 -11.27
N LYS A 211 -4.01 8.42 -10.33
CA LYS A 211 -3.44 9.38 -9.36
C LYS A 211 -3.11 8.78 -8.00
N ASN A 212 -3.52 7.54 -7.79
CA ASN A 212 -3.35 6.81 -6.56
C ASN A 212 -3.11 5.33 -6.88
N SER A 213 -2.51 4.63 -5.91
CA SER A 213 -2.28 3.19 -5.99
C SER A 213 -2.91 2.51 -4.80
N THR A 214 -3.45 1.32 -5.01
CA THR A 214 -4.20 0.58 -3.97
C THR A 214 -3.58 -0.79 -3.76
N LEU A 215 -3.22 -1.09 -2.52
CA LEU A 215 -2.76 -2.39 -2.06
C LEU A 215 -3.89 -3.12 -1.34
N THR A 216 -4.22 -4.33 -1.79
CA THR A 216 -5.20 -5.19 -1.09
C THR A 216 -4.48 -6.03 -0.05
N VAL A 217 -4.92 -5.94 1.21
CA VAL A 217 -4.43 -6.73 2.33
C VAL A 217 -5.45 -7.81 2.68
N THR A 218 -5.00 -9.06 2.73
CA THR A 218 -5.80 -10.21 3.17
C THR A 218 -5.28 -10.66 4.54
N LEU A 219 -6.08 -10.44 5.58
CA LEU A 219 -5.79 -10.85 6.94
C LEU A 219 -6.49 -12.19 7.24
N LYS A 220 -5.71 -13.24 7.47
CA LYS A 220 -6.19 -14.57 7.90
C LYS A 220 -6.26 -14.61 9.43
N ILE A 221 -7.40 -15.04 9.96
CA ILE A 221 -7.56 -15.26 11.41
C ILE A 221 -7.19 -16.71 11.71
N ASN A 222 -6.17 -16.90 12.54
CA ASN A 222 -5.69 -18.22 12.93
C ASN A 222 -6.58 -18.80 14.03
N ASN A 223 -6.84 -20.09 13.92
CA ASN A 223 -7.60 -20.87 14.89
C ASN A 223 -6.84 -20.96 16.23
N VAL A 224 -7.52 -20.59 17.30
CA VAL A 224 -7.14 -20.88 18.68
C VAL A 224 -8.24 -21.75 19.25
N ASN A 225 -7.89 -22.87 19.88
CA ASN A 225 -8.89 -23.71 20.53
C ASN A 225 -9.46 -22.99 21.77
N ASP A 226 -10.56 -22.27 21.60
CA ASP A 226 -11.29 -21.50 22.61
C ASP A 226 -12.76 -21.93 22.75
N ASN A 227 -13.26 -22.75 21.82
CA ASN A 227 -14.57 -23.35 21.87
C ASN A 227 -14.52 -24.72 22.55
N LEU A 228 -15.63 -25.07 23.20
CA LEU A 228 -15.80 -26.38 23.82
C LEU A 228 -16.58 -27.31 22.91
N PRO A 229 -16.31 -28.63 22.96
CA PRO A 229 -17.05 -29.59 22.16
C PRO A 229 -18.49 -29.67 22.65
N ARG A 230 -19.46 -29.84 21.73
CA ARG A 230 -20.89 -29.90 22.06
C ARG A 230 -21.54 -31.14 21.48
N PHE A 231 -22.22 -31.91 22.32
CA PHE A 231 -23.05 -33.01 21.83
C PHE A 231 -24.19 -32.48 20.96
N SER A 232 -24.45 -33.13 19.82
CA SER A 232 -25.58 -32.78 18.95
C SER A 232 -26.94 -33.04 19.61
N SER A 233 -26.98 -33.85 20.66
CA SER A 233 -28.16 -34.14 21.47
C SER A 233 -27.73 -34.47 22.90
N ARG A 234 -28.28 -33.73 23.89
CA ARG A 234 -27.92 -33.87 25.31
C ARG A 234 -28.49 -35.12 25.99
N VAL A 235 -29.62 -35.64 25.50
CA VAL A 235 -30.26 -36.82 26.08
C VAL A 235 -30.57 -37.82 24.98
N LYS A 236 -29.83 -38.93 24.97
CA LYS A 236 -30.15 -40.08 24.13
C LYS A 236 -30.76 -41.19 24.98
N HIS A 237 -32.08 -41.38 24.86
CA HIS A 237 -32.71 -42.64 25.22
C HIS A 237 -32.51 -43.63 24.08
N LEU A 238 -31.66 -44.62 24.30
CA LEU A 238 -31.38 -45.67 23.32
C LEU A 238 -32.16 -46.92 23.71
N THR A 239 -33.20 -47.21 22.95
CA THR A 239 -33.92 -48.49 23.05
C THR A 239 -33.30 -49.45 22.06
N ILE A 240 -32.58 -50.46 22.57
CA ILE A 240 -32.01 -51.51 21.72
C ILE A 240 -33.06 -52.60 21.56
N VAL A 241 -33.62 -52.73 20.36
CA VAL A 241 -34.53 -53.82 20.01
C VAL A 241 -33.68 -55.01 19.56
N GLY A 242 -33.26 -55.84 20.52
CA GLY A 242 -32.62 -57.12 20.28
C GLY A 242 -33.52 -58.28 20.72
N GLY A 243 -33.21 -59.51 20.28
CA GLY A 243 -33.74 -60.71 20.93
C GLY A 243 -33.31 -60.81 22.40
N SER A 244 -33.47 -61.99 23.04
CA SER A 244 -33.29 -62.21 24.48
C SER A 244 -31.99 -61.68 25.14
N SER A 245 -30.95 -61.37 24.36
CA SER A 245 -29.72 -60.68 24.80
C SER A 245 -29.01 -59.99 23.63
N VAL A 246 -28.43 -58.81 23.84
CA VAL A 246 -27.56 -58.14 22.85
C VAL A 246 -26.18 -58.81 22.83
N PRO A 247 -25.71 -59.40 21.71
CA PRO A 247 -24.40 -60.08 21.66
C PRO A 247 -23.22 -59.13 21.85
N ALA A 248 -22.05 -59.67 22.23
CA ALA A 248 -20.80 -58.93 22.25
C ALA A 248 -20.38 -58.47 20.84
N GLY A 249 -19.77 -57.29 20.73
CA GLY A 249 -19.35 -56.68 19.46
C GLY A 249 -20.46 -55.93 18.71
N THR A 250 -21.67 -55.85 19.27
CA THR A 250 -22.78 -55.12 18.66
C THR A 250 -22.58 -53.61 18.86
N GLN A 251 -22.58 -52.85 17.77
CA GLN A 251 -22.63 -51.39 17.82
C GLN A 251 -24.06 -50.95 18.18
N MET A 252 -24.22 -50.42 19.39
CA MET A 252 -25.52 -50.07 19.97
C MET A 252 -25.95 -48.66 19.58
N ALA A 253 -25.00 -47.74 19.44
CA ALA A 253 -25.25 -46.38 19.01
C ALA A 253 -23.99 -45.71 18.46
N THR A 254 -24.21 -44.67 17.67
CA THR A 254 -23.20 -43.68 17.32
C THR A 254 -23.60 -42.35 17.94
N LEU A 255 -22.66 -41.74 18.65
CA LEU A 255 -22.81 -40.39 19.17
C LEU A 255 -22.16 -39.41 18.21
N SER A 256 -22.58 -38.16 18.31
CA SER A 256 -21.99 -37.07 17.55
C SER A 256 -21.85 -35.87 18.48
N ALA A 257 -20.67 -35.27 18.43
CA ALA A 257 -20.41 -33.95 18.97
C ALA A 257 -19.68 -33.16 17.90
N PHE A 258 -19.69 -31.84 18.02
CA PHE A 258 -18.95 -30.95 17.15
C PHE A 258 -18.22 -29.93 18.01
N ASP A 259 -17.08 -29.47 17.51
CA ASP A 259 -16.34 -28.35 18.06
C ASP A 259 -16.33 -27.24 17.01
N ALA A 260 -16.53 -25.99 17.42
CA ALA A 260 -16.58 -24.88 16.47
C ALA A 260 -15.18 -24.60 15.86
N ASP A 261 -14.12 -24.95 16.61
CA ASP A 261 -12.73 -24.81 16.17
C ASP A 261 -12.31 -25.94 15.22
N ASN A 262 -13.20 -26.93 15.03
CA ASN A 262 -12.97 -28.17 14.29
C ASN A 262 -11.86 -29.06 14.89
N GLU A 263 -11.77 -29.04 16.22
CA GLU A 263 -10.80 -29.82 16.98
C GLU A 263 -11.12 -31.32 17.00
N ALA A 264 -10.08 -32.13 17.23
CA ALA A 264 -10.24 -33.58 17.35
C ALA A 264 -10.94 -33.95 18.67
N LEU A 265 -11.94 -34.84 18.59
CA LEU A 265 -12.80 -35.20 19.72
C LEU A 265 -12.51 -36.59 20.27
N PHE A 266 -12.50 -36.70 21.60
CA PHE A 266 -12.24 -37.91 22.37
C PHE A 266 -13.39 -38.22 23.33
N TYR A 267 -14.03 -39.37 23.13
CA TYR A 267 -15.18 -39.80 23.92
C TYR A 267 -14.80 -40.77 25.03
N SER A 268 -15.45 -40.65 26.19
CA SER A 268 -15.29 -41.56 27.32
C SER A 268 -16.57 -41.69 28.14
N ILE A 269 -16.73 -42.80 28.86
CA ILE A 269 -17.78 -42.93 29.87
C ILE A 269 -17.27 -42.28 31.15
N LYS A 270 -18.10 -41.48 31.82
CA LYS A 270 -17.75 -40.82 33.07
C LYS A 270 -18.55 -41.38 34.24
N GLY A 271 -17.89 -41.54 35.38
CA GLY A 271 -18.54 -41.95 36.63
C GLY A 271 -18.93 -43.43 36.67
N SER A 272 -20.00 -43.75 37.40
CA SER A 272 -20.49 -45.12 37.55
C SER A 272 -21.66 -45.38 36.62
N ILE A 273 -21.72 -46.60 36.08
CA ILE A 273 -22.85 -47.07 35.28
C ILE A 273 -23.88 -47.64 36.24
N ARG A 274 -25.15 -47.25 36.14
CA ARG A 274 -26.21 -47.74 37.01
C ARG A 274 -27.15 -48.67 36.26
N THR A 275 -27.54 -49.74 36.93
CA THR A 275 -28.65 -50.62 36.53
C THR A 275 -29.82 -50.41 37.48
N ASP A 276 -30.93 -51.09 37.22
CA ASP A 276 -32.07 -51.22 38.13
C ASP A 276 -31.68 -51.80 39.51
N LYS A 277 -30.61 -52.59 39.59
CA LYS A 277 -30.21 -53.31 40.82
C LYS A 277 -28.99 -52.73 41.52
N THR A 278 -27.97 -52.33 40.77
CA THR A 278 -26.65 -51.96 41.32
C THR A 278 -25.90 -50.93 40.48
N ALA A 279 -24.89 -50.29 41.08
CA ALA A 279 -23.89 -49.50 40.36
C ALA A 279 -22.71 -50.39 39.95
N ILE A 280 -22.27 -50.26 38.70
CA ILE A 280 -21.18 -50.97 38.06
C ILE A 280 -20.03 -49.98 37.86
N LYS A 281 -18.81 -50.40 38.19
CA LYS A 281 -17.60 -49.63 37.90
C LYS A 281 -17.35 -49.60 36.40
N GLN A 282 -16.75 -48.53 35.90
CA GLN A 282 -16.45 -48.39 34.47
C GLN A 282 -15.57 -49.53 33.91
N SER A 283 -14.65 -50.08 34.72
CA SER A 283 -13.81 -51.22 34.34
C SER A 283 -14.61 -52.49 34.05
N ASP A 284 -15.76 -52.63 34.70
CA ASP A 284 -16.60 -53.83 34.69
C ASP A 284 -17.82 -53.65 33.77
N ALA A 285 -17.85 -52.53 33.03
CA ALA A 285 -18.92 -52.19 32.11
C ALA A 285 -19.07 -53.25 31.01
N PRO A 286 -20.31 -53.74 30.73
CA PRO A 286 -20.55 -54.70 29.66
C PRO A 286 -20.51 -54.05 28.26
N PHE A 287 -20.10 -52.78 28.17
CA PHE A 287 -19.94 -52.01 26.95
C PHE A 287 -18.83 -50.97 27.12
N PHE A 288 -18.36 -50.43 26.01
CA PHE A 288 -17.40 -49.34 25.98
C PHE A 288 -17.74 -48.39 24.82
N ILE A 289 -17.17 -47.20 24.86
CA ILE A 289 -17.22 -46.26 23.75
C ILE A 289 -15.85 -46.19 23.09
N ASN A 290 -15.80 -46.25 21.76
CA ASN A 290 -14.59 -45.96 21.02
C ASN A 290 -14.28 -44.47 21.12
N SER A 291 -13.07 -44.14 21.56
CA SER A 291 -12.68 -42.76 21.88
C SER A 291 -12.65 -41.85 20.66
N SER A 292 -12.35 -42.33 19.45
CA SER A 292 -12.27 -41.48 18.26
C SER A 292 -13.50 -41.55 17.35
N THR A 293 -14.23 -42.68 17.35
CA THR A 293 -15.38 -42.87 16.45
C THR A 293 -16.74 -42.62 17.11
N ALA A 294 -16.77 -42.42 18.43
CA ALA A 294 -18.00 -42.24 19.19
C ALA A 294 -19.00 -43.43 19.10
N HIS A 295 -18.50 -44.63 18.73
CA HIS A 295 -19.30 -45.84 18.65
C HIS A 295 -19.42 -46.48 20.04
N LEU A 296 -20.65 -46.65 20.51
CA LEU A 296 -20.96 -47.39 21.73
C LEU A 296 -21.15 -48.87 21.39
N ILE A 297 -20.30 -49.74 21.93
CA ILE A 297 -20.18 -51.15 21.52
C ILE A 297 -20.30 -52.06 22.75
N SER A 298 -21.06 -53.14 22.64
CA SER A 298 -21.14 -54.16 23.68
C SER A 298 -19.82 -54.96 23.79
N ARG A 299 -19.32 -55.12 25.01
CA ARG A 299 -18.16 -55.96 25.36
C ARG A 299 -18.59 -57.38 25.71
N SER A 300 -19.75 -57.52 26.34
CA SER A 300 -20.35 -58.78 26.76
C SER A 300 -21.88 -58.71 26.61
N PRO A 301 -22.60 -59.85 26.71
CA PRO A 301 -24.05 -59.84 26.68
C PRO A 301 -24.65 -58.94 27.76
N LEU A 302 -25.54 -58.02 27.36
CA LEU A 302 -26.24 -57.13 28.29
C LEU A 302 -27.28 -57.92 29.09
N SER A 303 -27.15 -57.93 30.42
CA SER A 303 -27.96 -58.74 31.33
C SER A 303 -29.06 -57.95 32.06
N SER A 304 -28.96 -56.63 32.10
CA SER A 304 -29.95 -55.75 32.75
C SER A 304 -30.89 -55.12 31.72
N PRO A 305 -32.16 -54.85 32.09
CA PRO A 305 -33.14 -54.25 31.20
C PRO A 305 -32.83 -52.78 30.86
N SER A 306 -32.06 -52.09 31.72
CA SER A 306 -31.64 -50.71 31.50
C SER A 306 -30.28 -50.42 32.11
N TYR A 307 -29.56 -49.50 31.46
CA TYR A 307 -28.30 -48.95 31.94
C TYR A 307 -28.38 -47.42 31.84
N SER A 308 -27.96 -46.71 32.89
CA SER A 308 -27.80 -45.26 32.87
C SER A 308 -26.37 -44.87 33.21
N PHE A 309 -25.81 -43.95 32.42
CA PHE A 309 -24.43 -43.51 32.50
C PHE A 309 -24.28 -42.17 31.78
N THR A 310 -23.19 -41.46 32.08
CA THR A 310 -22.84 -40.19 31.44
C THR A 310 -21.68 -40.43 30.49
N ILE A 311 -21.71 -39.76 29.34
CA ILE A 311 -20.64 -39.81 28.35
C ILE A 311 -20.04 -38.40 28.32
N GLN A 312 -18.73 -38.31 28.38
CA GLN A 312 -18.00 -37.07 28.24
C GLN A 312 -17.30 -37.06 26.88
N VAL A 313 -17.34 -35.92 26.21
CA VAL A 313 -16.49 -35.64 25.05
C VAL A 313 -15.47 -34.58 25.45
N ASN A 314 -14.22 -34.77 25.04
CA ASN A 314 -13.12 -33.83 25.23
C ASN A 314 -12.54 -33.46 23.87
N ASP A 315 -12.04 -32.25 23.76
CA ASP A 315 -11.19 -31.82 22.64
C ASP A 315 -9.69 -32.04 22.96
N THR A 316 -8.82 -31.43 22.17
CA THR A 316 -7.36 -31.46 22.34
C THR A 316 -6.85 -30.56 23.48
N ALA A 317 -7.59 -29.51 23.87
CA ALA A 317 -7.28 -28.60 24.97
C ALA A 317 -7.85 -29.04 26.34
N ASN A 318 -8.61 -30.14 26.38
CA ASN A 318 -9.38 -30.65 27.51
C ASN A 318 -10.62 -29.82 27.90
N HIS A 319 -11.14 -28.98 27.01
CA HIS A 319 -12.53 -28.53 27.07
C HIS A 319 -13.46 -29.76 26.93
N HIS A 320 -14.64 -29.70 27.55
CA HIS A 320 -15.53 -30.86 27.59
C HIS A 320 -17.02 -30.52 27.72
N ASP A 321 -17.86 -31.46 27.28
CA ASP A 321 -19.33 -31.48 27.47
C ASP A 321 -19.77 -32.88 27.92
N GLN A 322 -20.92 -32.95 28.61
CA GLN A 322 -21.45 -34.15 29.28
C GLN A 322 -22.95 -34.34 29.05
#